data_AF-A0A0N4XIP0-F1
#
_entry.id   AF-A0A0N4XIP0-F1
#
_cell.length_a   1.000
_cell.length_b   1.000
_cell.length_c   1.000
_cell.angle_alpha   90.00
_cell.angle_beta   90.00
_cell.angle_gamma   90.00
#
_symmetry.space_group_name_H-M   'P 1'
#
loop_
_entity.id
_entity.type
_entity.pdbx_description
1 polymer ?
#
loop_
_entity_poly.entity_id
_entity_poly.type
_entity_poly.pdbx_seq_one_letter_code
_entity_poly.pdbx_strand_id
1 'polypeptide(L)'
;MAGSSILTPERRIELNPFDIDAWNLILRESQARPIDQARSFYEKLVTQFPNAGRYWKAYIEHELRGKNFENVENLFNRCLVKVLNIDLWKCYVFYVRETKGHLSSFREKMAKAYDFALDKVGLDMNSYSIYADYISFLKTVPAVGQYAENQRISAVRKIYQRGISTPMVNIESLWSDYCTYEKNINPTLAEKLISERNKEYQVSKKIAKQLETVTRGVNRQAVSVPPRGTAPEMKQVEMWKKYIQWEKSNPMETEEYGQFARRVVYAYEQSLLCLGYYPDMWYEAALFLQQAGKQLEEKGDVKLAQQMTAEAMQLFDRAISGLMKHSQLLYFAYADFEEERMKFDNVKKIYDNLLTIDHIDPTLTYIQLMKFTRRTEGVRAARAVFKRAREDSRCRHHVFIAAALMEFYCSKKMESSTLDCITEGVAKSRLM
;
A
#
# COMPACT_ATOMS: atom_id res chain seq x y z
N MET A 1 8.26 -9.51 49.33
CA MET A 1 7.42 -10.01 48.22
C MET A 1 6.36 -8.96 47.92
N ALA A 2 6.66 -8.02 47.02
CA ALA A 2 5.71 -7.03 46.56
C ALA A 2 5.19 -7.49 45.19
N GLY A 3 3.89 -7.81 45.12
CA GLY A 3 3.24 -8.22 43.88
C GLY A 3 3.26 -7.07 42.88
N SER A 4 4.04 -7.20 41.83
CA SER A 4 3.90 -6.40 40.62
C SER A 4 2.48 -6.60 40.08
N SER A 5 1.62 -5.61 40.27
CA SER A 5 0.27 -5.55 39.69
C SER A 5 0.35 -5.87 38.19
N ILE A 6 -0.07 -7.08 37.80
CA ILE A 6 -0.22 -7.47 36.40
C ILE A 6 -1.36 -6.60 35.85
N LEU A 7 -1.01 -5.50 35.18
CA LEU A 7 -1.98 -4.64 34.50
C LEU A 7 -2.78 -5.49 33.51
N THR A 8 -4.10 -5.34 33.51
CA THR A 8 -4.97 -6.05 32.56
C THR A 8 -4.60 -5.68 31.13
N PRO A 9 -4.78 -6.58 30.15
CA PRO A 9 -4.44 -6.32 28.75
C PRO A 9 -5.13 -5.07 28.20
N GLU A 10 -6.37 -4.81 28.60
CA GLU A 10 -7.13 -3.61 28.23
C GLU A 10 -6.46 -2.34 28.77
N ARG A 11 -6.00 -2.37 30.02
CA ARG A 11 -5.32 -1.21 30.62
C ARG A 11 -3.95 -0.96 29.98
N ARG A 12 -3.27 -2.01 29.52
CA ARG A 12 -2.03 -1.89 28.74
C ARG A 12 -2.28 -1.20 27.40
N ILE A 13 -3.39 -1.49 26.72
CA ILE A 13 -3.78 -0.85 25.46
C ILE A 13 -4.16 0.63 25.68
N GLU A 14 -4.84 0.95 26.78
CA GLU A 14 -5.16 2.34 27.11
C GLU A 14 -3.90 3.19 27.35
N LEU A 15 -2.86 2.61 27.98
CA LEU A 15 -1.58 3.27 28.20
C LEU A 15 -0.72 3.32 26.93
N ASN A 16 -0.74 2.24 26.14
CA ASN A 16 -0.01 2.13 24.88
C ASN A 16 -0.90 1.47 23.82
N PRO A 17 -1.54 2.27 22.95
CA PRO A 17 -2.40 1.77 21.88
C PRO A 17 -1.70 0.79 20.91
N PHE A 18 -0.37 0.81 20.87
CA PHE A 18 0.47 -0.02 20.02
C PHE A 18 1.16 -1.18 20.78
N ASP A 19 0.60 -1.63 21.91
CA ASP A 19 1.06 -2.83 22.61
C ASP A 19 0.55 -4.11 21.90
N ILE A 20 1.35 -4.61 20.96
CA ILE A 20 1.03 -5.78 20.13
C ILE A 20 0.75 -7.04 20.98
N ASP A 21 1.45 -7.22 22.09
CA ASP A 21 1.30 -8.42 22.92
C ASP A 21 -0.05 -8.42 23.65
N ALA A 22 -0.46 -7.26 24.16
CA ALA A 22 -1.77 -7.08 24.77
C ALA A 22 -2.91 -7.33 23.76
N TRP A 23 -2.79 -6.77 22.56
CA TRP A 23 -3.76 -7.01 21.48
C TRP A 23 -3.85 -8.49 21.08
N ASN A 24 -2.70 -9.18 20.97
CA ASN A 24 -2.68 -10.60 20.63
C ASN A 24 -3.26 -11.50 21.73
N LEU A 25 -3.10 -11.12 22.99
CA LEU A 25 -3.69 -11.86 24.12
C LEU A 25 -5.22 -11.77 24.08
N ILE A 26 -5.77 -10.56 23.96
CA ILE A 26 -7.23 -10.36 23.85
C ILE A 26 -7.78 -10.99 22.58
N LEU A 27 -7.03 -10.99 21.47
CA LEU A 27 -7.43 -11.66 20.25
C LEU A 27 -7.64 -13.17 20.46
N ARG A 28 -6.74 -13.84 21.19
CA ARG A 28 -6.89 -15.27 21.51
C ARG A 28 -8.13 -15.52 22.37
N GLU A 29 -8.36 -14.70 23.37
CA GLU A 29 -9.55 -14.80 24.23
C GLU A 29 -10.84 -14.55 23.46
N SER A 30 -10.82 -13.57 22.54
CA SER A 30 -11.97 -13.19 21.72
C SER A 30 -12.33 -14.25 20.67
N GLN A 31 -11.34 -15.00 20.18
CA GLN A 31 -11.57 -16.13 19.26
C GLN A 31 -12.31 -17.31 19.90
N ALA A 32 -12.28 -17.42 21.23
CA ALA A 32 -13.01 -18.43 21.99
C ALA A 32 -14.46 -18.02 22.28
N ARG A 33 -14.78 -16.72 22.19
CA ARG A 33 -16.13 -16.20 22.43
C ARG A 33 -16.97 -16.22 21.15
N PRO A 34 -18.31 -16.21 21.24
CA PRO A 34 -19.18 -16.04 20.07
C PRO A 34 -18.91 -14.73 19.33
N ILE A 35 -19.07 -14.76 18.01
CA ILE A 35 -18.74 -13.63 17.12
C ILE A 35 -19.47 -12.33 17.51
N ASP A 36 -20.72 -12.41 17.97
CA ASP A 36 -21.51 -11.21 18.30
C ASP A 36 -20.90 -10.38 19.44
N GLN A 37 -20.23 -11.04 20.39
CA GLN A 37 -19.53 -10.36 21.48
C GLN A 37 -18.15 -9.87 21.03
N ALA A 38 -17.47 -10.64 20.17
CA ALA A 38 -16.12 -10.34 19.69
C ALA A 38 -16.09 -9.25 18.60
N ARG A 39 -17.19 -8.98 17.90
CA ARG A 39 -17.28 -8.03 16.78
C ARG A 39 -16.81 -6.63 17.18
N SER A 40 -17.21 -6.17 18.36
CA SER A 40 -16.80 -4.86 18.91
C SER A 40 -15.29 -4.75 19.13
N PHE A 41 -14.63 -5.84 19.53
CA PHE A 41 -13.19 -5.92 19.68
C PHE A 41 -12.49 -5.95 18.33
N TYR A 42 -12.97 -6.75 17.37
CA TYR A 42 -12.39 -6.80 16.03
C TYR A 42 -12.45 -5.46 15.32
N GLU A 43 -13.56 -4.73 15.41
CA GLU A 43 -13.66 -3.38 14.83
C GLU A 43 -12.62 -2.44 15.43
N LYS A 44 -12.43 -2.46 16.76
CA LYS A 44 -11.35 -1.68 17.41
C LYS A 44 -9.96 -2.10 16.90
N LEU A 45 -9.72 -3.41 16.77
CA LEU A 45 -8.44 -3.95 16.32
C LEU A 45 -8.10 -3.54 14.88
N VAL A 46 -9.04 -3.67 13.95
CA VAL A 46 -8.81 -3.31 12.54
C VAL A 46 -8.82 -1.80 12.31
N THR A 47 -9.48 -1.02 13.15
CA THR A 47 -9.34 0.45 13.14
C THR A 47 -7.99 0.91 13.67
N GLN A 48 -7.45 0.24 14.70
CA GLN A 48 -6.11 0.53 15.21
C GLN A 48 -5.01 0.09 14.23
N PHE A 49 -5.18 -1.06 13.56
CA PHE A 49 -4.21 -1.63 12.63
C PHE A 49 -4.82 -1.89 11.24
N PRO A 50 -5.14 -0.83 10.48
CA PRO A 50 -5.88 -0.97 9.22
C PRO A 50 -5.09 -1.66 8.11
N ASN A 51 -3.76 -1.69 8.16
CA ASN A 51 -2.90 -2.36 7.19
C ASN A 51 -2.50 -3.79 7.60
N ALA A 52 -2.91 -4.29 8.77
CA ALA A 52 -2.53 -5.61 9.26
C ALA A 52 -3.42 -6.72 8.66
N GLY A 53 -3.00 -7.31 7.55
CA GLY A 53 -3.73 -8.40 6.88
C GLY A 53 -4.05 -9.59 7.79
N ARG A 54 -3.18 -9.90 8.75
CA ARG A 54 -3.40 -10.95 9.75
C ARG A 54 -4.65 -10.70 10.62
N TYR A 55 -4.87 -9.47 11.05
CA TYR A 55 -6.02 -9.14 11.91
C TYR A 55 -7.32 -9.09 11.12
N TRP A 56 -7.29 -8.55 9.90
CA TRP A 56 -8.41 -8.64 8.96
C TRP A 56 -8.80 -10.09 8.68
N LYS A 57 -7.82 -10.94 8.38
CA LYS A 57 -8.03 -12.38 8.18
C LYS A 57 -8.66 -13.03 9.41
N ALA A 58 -8.12 -12.79 10.60
CA ALA A 58 -8.65 -13.36 11.84
C ALA A 58 -10.11 -12.97 12.11
N TYR A 59 -10.50 -11.74 11.78
CA TYR A 59 -11.89 -11.28 11.88
C TYR A 59 -12.77 -11.98 10.84
N ILE A 60 -12.36 -11.99 9.58
CA ILE A 60 -13.10 -12.62 8.47
C ILE A 60 -13.29 -14.13 8.72
N GLU A 61 -12.25 -14.84 9.15
CA GLU A 61 -12.33 -16.27 9.48
C GLU A 61 -13.30 -16.53 10.64
N HIS A 62 -13.44 -15.60 11.58
CA HIS A 62 -14.41 -15.74 12.66
C HIS A 62 -15.85 -15.53 12.16
N GLU A 63 -16.10 -14.50 11.33
CA GLU A 63 -17.42 -14.29 10.71
C GLU A 63 -17.80 -15.44 9.76
N LEU A 64 -16.83 -16.03 9.06
CA LEU A 64 -17.03 -17.22 8.22
C LEU A 64 -17.43 -18.44 9.04
N ARG A 65 -16.81 -18.67 10.21
CA ARG A 65 -17.23 -19.73 11.15
C ARG A 65 -18.67 -19.53 11.63
N GLY A 66 -19.08 -18.27 11.81
CA GLY A 66 -20.46 -17.89 12.11
C GLY A 66 -21.42 -17.92 10.93
N LYS A 67 -20.95 -18.21 9.70
CA LYS A 67 -21.72 -18.17 8.44
C LYS A 67 -22.37 -16.81 8.13
N ASN A 68 -21.81 -15.71 8.63
CA ASN A 68 -22.32 -14.35 8.40
C ASN A 68 -21.76 -13.76 7.10
N PHE A 69 -22.20 -14.28 5.95
CA PHE A 69 -21.59 -13.96 4.66
C PHE A 69 -21.72 -12.48 4.24
N GLU A 70 -22.80 -11.80 4.61
CA GLU A 70 -22.98 -10.37 4.32
C GLU A 70 -21.92 -9.51 5.00
N ASN A 71 -21.63 -9.79 6.27
CA ASN A 71 -20.58 -9.11 7.02
C ASN A 71 -19.20 -9.39 6.41
N VAL A 72 -18.95 -10.63 5.99
CA VAL A 72 -17.70 -11.00 5.31
C VAL A 72 -17.51 -10.20 4.01
N GLU A 73 -18.56 -10.04 3.20
CA GLU A 73 -18.50 -9.25 1.97
C GLU A 73 -18.19 -7.77 2.26
N ASN A 74 -18.83 -7.20 3.29
CA ASN A 74 -18.55 -5.84 3.75
C ASN A 74 -17.10 -5.68 4.26
N LEU A 75 -16.54 -6.68 4.94
CA LEU A 75 -15.14 -6.66 5.39
C LEU A 75 -14.17 -6.70 4.21
N PHE A 76 -14.40 -7.58 3.23
CA PHE A 76 -13.57 -7.62 2.02
C PHE A 76 -13.61 -6.30 1.24
N ASN A 77 -14.78 -5.67 1.10
CA ASN A 77 -14.91 -4.36 0.45
C ASN A 77 -14.12 -3.26 1.16
N ARG A 78 -13.96 -3.33 2.48
CA ARG A 78 -13.19 -2.35 3.27
C ARG A 78 -11.67 -2.54 3.14
N CYS A 79 -11.18 -3.79 3.13
CA CYS A 79 -9.75 -4.06 3.31
C CYS A 79 -9.01 -4.59 2.07
N LEU A 80 -9.67 -5.35 1.19
CA LEU A 80 -8.99 -6.23 0.22
C LEU A 80 -8.05 -5.47 -0.74
N VAL A 81 -8.52 -4.35 -1.29
CA VAL A 81 -7.71 -3.54 -2.24
C VAL A 81 -6.63 -2.73 -1.53
N LYS A 82 -6.80 -2.42 -0.24
CA LYS A 82 -5.85 -1.61 0.55
C LYS A 82 -4.74 -2.45 1.17
N VAL A 83 -4.98 -3.74 1.38
CA VAL A 83 -4.10 -4.65 2.11
C VAL A 83 -3.68 -5.81 1.21
N LEU A 84 -2.50 -5.70 0.58
CA LEU A 84 -1.95 -6.71 -0.33
C LEU A 84 -1.27 -7.88 0.41
N ASN A 85 -1.93 -8.44 1.43
CA ASN A 85 -1.40 -9.58 2.18
C ASN A 85 -1.83 -10.92 1.55
N ILE A 86 -0.87 -11.78 1.23
CA ILE A 86 -1.13 -13.03 0.53
C ILE A 86 -2.14 -13.95 1.22
N ASP A 87 -2.13 -14.03 2.56
CA ASP A 87 -3.03 -14.90 3.32
C ASP A 87 -4.46 -14.37 3.33
N LEU A 88 -4.64 -13.04 3.32
CA LEU A 88 -5.95 -12.40 3.19
C LEU A 88 -6.56 -12.69 1.81
N TRP A 89 -5.76 -12.63 0.75
CA TRP A 89 -6.21 -12.95 -0.62
C TRP A 89 -6.54 -14.44 -0.81
N LYS A 90 -5.80 -15.35 -0.16
CA LYS A 90 -6.17 -16.77 -0.09
C LYS A 90 -7.52 -16.96 0.61
N CYS A 91 -7.75 -16.24 1.71
CA CYS A 91 -9.03 -16.25 2.41
C CYS A 91 -10.18 -15.73 1.53
N TYR A 92 -9.94 -14.71 0.71
CA TYR A 92 -10.93 -14.19 -0.25
C TYR A 92 -11.31 -15.23 -1.30
N VAL A 93 -10.31 -15.85 -1.93
CA VAL A 93 -10.55 -16.92 -2.93
C VAL A 93 -11.32 -18.08 -2.31
N PHE A 94 -10.96 -18.47 -1.07
CA PHE A 94 -11.69 -19.49 -0.32
C PHE A 94 -13.15 -19.09 -0.06
N TYR A 95 -13.40 -17.85 0.39
CA TYR A 95 -14.76 -17.33 0.58
C TYR A 95 -15.61 -17.40 -0.69
N VAL A 96 -15.07 -16.98 -1.84
CA VAL A 96 -15.80 -17.03 -3.11
C VAL A 96 -16.12 -18.48 -3.50
N ARG A 97 -15.19 -19.41 -3.28
CA ARG A 97 -15.39 -20.84 -3.53
C ARG A 97 -16.56 -21.40 -2.71
N GLU A 98 -16.56 -21.15 -1.41
CA GLU A 98 -17.57 -21.67 -0.47
C GLU A 98 -18.94 -21.04 -0.70
N THR A 99 -19.00 -19.72 -0.87
CA THR A 99 -20.29 -19.00 -0.91
C THR A 99 -20.95 -19.02 -2.27
N LYS A 100 -20.17 -18.99 -3.36
CA LYS A 100 -20.74 -18.87 -4.71
C LYS A 100 -20.80 -20.23 -5.42
N GLY A 101 -20.35 -21.32 -4.80
CA GLY A 101 -20.28 -22.67 -5.38
C GLY A 101 -21.60 -23.23 -5.91
N HIS A 102 -22.73 -22.81 -5.34
CA HIS A 102 -24.07 -23.26 -5.73
C HIS A 102 -24.67 -22.47 -6.92
N LEU A 103 -24.03 -21.38 -7.36
CA LEU A 103 -24.55 -20.54 -8.44
C LEU A 103 -24.24 -21.14 -9.82
N SER A 104 -25.16 -21.02 -10.77
CA SER A 104 -24.91 -21.39 -12.18
C SER A 104 -23.76 -20.59 -12.81
N SER A 105 -23.59 -19.34 -12.39
CA SER A 105 -22.48 -18.45 -12.77
C SER A 105 -21.20 -18.64 -11.93
N PHE A 106 -21.14 -19.67 -11.08
CA PHE A 106 -20.00 -19.92 -10.18
C PHE A 106 -18.66 -19.89 -10.92
N ARG A 107 -18.57 -20.58 -12.06
CA ARG A 107 -17.30 -20.74 -12.77
C ARG A 107 -16.73 -19.42 -13.27
N GLU A 108 -17.59 -18.57 -13.83
CA GLU A 108 -17.21 -17.25 -14.31
C GLU A 108 -16.78 -16.35 -13.15
N LYS A 109 -17.54 -16.35 -12.05
CA LYS A 109 -17.21 -15.57 -10.85
C LYS A 109 -15.90 -16.04 -10.21
N MET A 110 -15.67 -17.35 -10.17
CA MET A 110 -14.45 -17.94 -9.60
C MET A 110 -13.22 -17.63 -10.46
N ALA A 111 -13.32 -17.74 -11.79
CA ALA A 111 -12.26 -17.34 -12.70
C ALA A 111 -11.92 -15.84 -12.55
N LYS A 112 -12.94 -14.97 -12.49
CA LYS A 112 -12.75 -13.53 -12.22
C LYS A 112 -12.07 -13.27 -10.87
N ALA A 113 -12.42 -14.02 -9.83
CA ALA A 113 -11.80 -13.88 -8.51
C ALA A 113 -10.31 -14.30 -8.53
N TYR A 114 -9.96 -15.37 -9.25
CA TYR A 114 -8.57 -15.78 -9.44
C TYR A 114 -7.77 -14.79 -10.26
N ASP A 115 -8.31 -14.34 -11.40
CA ASP A 115 -7.65 -13.33 -12.23
C ASP A 115 -7.39 -12.05 -11.43
N PHE A 116 -8.37 -11.60 -10.65
CA PHE A 116 -8.23 -10.44 -9.77
C PHE A 116 -7.16 -10.64 -8.69
N ALA A 117 -7.10 -11.82 -8.07
CA ALA A 117 -6.07 -12.15 -7.10
C ALA A 117 -4.67 -12.18 -7.73
N LEU A 118 -4.52 -12.77 -8.91
CA LEU A 118 -3.23 -12.80 -9.61
C LEU A 118 -2.78 -11.42 -10.09
N ASP A 119 -3.72 -10.53 -10.42
CA ASP A 119 -3.40 -9.16 -10.81
C ASP A 119 -2.92 -8.30 -9.64
N LYS A 120 -3.36 -8.59 -8.41
CA LYS A 120 -2.98 -7.82 -7.22
C LYS A 120 -1.84 -8.45 -6.41
N VAL A 121 -1.83 -9.77 -6.23
CA VAL A 121 -0.85 -10.49 -5.40
C VAL A 121 -0.15 -11.63 -6.14
N GLY A 122 -0.29 -11.72 -7.47
CA GLY A 122 0.42 -12.74 -8.26
C GLY A 122 1.95 -12.60 -8.23
N LEU A 123 2.45 -11.36 -8.06
CA LEU A 123 3.88 -11.07 -7.93
C LEU A 123 4.46 -11.47 -6.55
N ASP A 124 3.64 -11.90 -5.60
CA ASP A 124 4.13 -12.32 -4.29
C ASP A 124 5.01 -13.57 -4.39
N MET A 125 6.05 -13.62 -3.56
CA MET A 125 6.94 -14.78 -3.48
C MET A 125 6.19 -16.07 -3.10
N ASN A 126 5.11 -15.97 -2.30
CA ASN A 126 4.30 -17.08 -1.81
C ASN A 126 2.98 -17.26 -2.60
N SER A 127 2.90 -16.73 -3.82
CA SER A 127 1.70 -16.79 -4.67
C SER A 127 1.46 -18.16 -5.32
N TYR A 128 2.43 -19.09 -5.27
CA TYR A 128 2.38 -20.42 -5.89
C TYR A 128 1.05 -21.16 -5.69
N SER A 129 0.52 -21.19 -4.45
CA SER A 129 -0.73 -21.90 -4.18
C SER A 129 -1.93 -21.30 -4.91
N ILE A 130 -1.95 -19.98 -5.17
CA ILE A 130 -3.04 -19.34 -5.93
C ILE A 130 -2.97 -19.77 -7.40
N TYR A 131 -1.78 -19.83 -7.99
CA TYR A 131 -1.58 -20.35 -9.34
C TYR A 131 -2.00 -21.83 -9.43
N ALA A 132 -1.52 -22.66 -8.51
CA ALA A 132 -1.83 -24.10 -8.49
C ALA A 132 -3.34 -24.36 -8.34
N ASP A 133 -4.01 -23.65 -7.41
CA ASP A 133 -5.44 -23.76 -7.22
C ASP A 133 -6.24 -23.29 -8.44
N TYR A 134 -5.82 -22.21 -9.10
CA TYR A 134 -6.49 -21.72 -10.30
C TYR A 134 -6.35 -22.69 -11.47
N ILE A 135 -5.15 -23.24 -11.66
CA ILE A 135 -4.89 -24.26 -12.68
C ILE A 135 -5.74 -25.51 -12.41
N SER A 136 -5.78 -25.98 -11.17
CA SER A 136 -6.64 -27.10 -10.76
C SER A 136 -8.10 -26.83 -11.09
N PHE A 137 -8.60 -25.65 -10.70
CA PHE A 137 -9.96 -25.21 -10.99
C PHE A 137 -10.26 -25.21 -12.51
N LEU A 138 -9.39 -24.62 -13.33
CA LEU A 138 -9.58 -24.58 -14.80
C LEU A 138 -9.60 -25.98 -15.43
N LYS A 139 -8.81 -26.92 -14.90
CA LYS A 139 -8.82 -28.33 -15.36
C LYS A 139 -10.16 -29.02 -15.05
N THR A 140 -10.80 -28.68 -13.93
CA THR A 140 -12.12 -29.27 -13.55
C THR A 140 -13.29 -28.75 -14.37
N VAL A 141 -13.12 -27.66 -15.13
CA VAL A 141 -14.20 -27.10 -15.95
C VAL A 141 -14.56 -28.10 -17.07
N PRO A 142 -15.82 -28.59 -17.12
CA PRO A 142 -16.33 -29.41 -18.20
C PRO A 142 -16.22 -28.67 -19.54
N ALA A 143 -15.64 -29.34 -20.51
CA ALA A 143 -15.54 -28.90 -21.89
C ALA A 143 -16.12 -30.00 -22.76
N VAL A 144 -17.18 -29.70 -23.52
CA VAL A 144 -17.83 -30.66 -24.41
C VAL A 144 -17.53 -30.25 -25.85
N GLY A 145 -16.91 -31.16 -26.60
CA GLY A 145 -16.50 -30.93 -27.98
C GLY A 145 -15.13 -30.24 -28.11
N GLN A 146 -14.54 -30.39 -29.29
CA GLN A 146 -13.17 -29.98 -29.59
C GLN A 146 -12.89 -28.50 -29.32
N TYR A 147 -13.83 -27.62 -29.66
CA TYR A 147 -13.66 -26.18 -29.47
C TYR A 147 -13.56 -25.79 -28.00
N ALA A 148 -14.46 -26.32 -27.15
CA ALA A 148 -14.45 -26.05 -25.72
C ALA A 148 -13.21 -26.63 -25.04
N GLU A 149 -12.74 -27.80 -25.47
CA GLU A 149 -11.50 -28.39 -24.94
C GLU A 149 -10.27 -27.54 -25.29
N ASN A 150 -10.19 -27.06 -26.54
CA ASN A 150 -9.12 -26.15 -26.96
C ASN A 150 -9.14 -24.83 -26.17
N GLN A 151 -10.32 -24.30 -25.85
CA GLN A 151 -10.45 -23.11 -25.02
C GLN A 151 -9.94 -23.35 -23.59
N ARG A 152 -10.29 -24.48 -22.98
CA ARG A 152 -9.78 -24.89 -21.66
C ARG A 152 -8.26 -25.05 -21.68
N ILE A 153 -7.73 -25.72 -22.71
CA ILE A 153 -6.29 -25.90 -22.89
C ILE A 153 -5.58 -24.55 -22.94
N SER A 154 -6.11 -23.62 -23.73
CA SER A 154 -5.56 -22.27 -23.89
C SER A 154 -5.62 -21.46 -22.59
N ALA A 155 -6.72 -21.55 -21.84
CA ALA A 155 -6.87 -20.89 -20.54
C ALA A 155 -5.86 -21.42 -19.51
N VAL A 156 -5.75 -22.74 -19.36
CA VAL A 156 -4.78 -23.36 -18.44
C VAL A 156 -3.34 -23.00 -18.83
N ARG A 157 -3.01 -23.06 -20.13
CA ARG A 157 -1.69 -22.69 -20.66
C ARG A 157 -1.33 -21.25 -20.33
N LYS A 158 -2.27 -20.31 -20.47
CA LYS A 158 -2.07 -18.89 -20.13
C LYS A 158 -1.62 -18.70 -18.67
N ILE A 159 -2.23 -19.43 -17.74
CA ILE A 159 -1.90 -19.33 -16.31
C ILE A 159 -0.55 -19.97 -15.98
N TYR A 160 -0.24 -21.13 -16.57
CA TYR A 160 1.10 -21.71 -16.47
C TYR A 160 2.17 -20.74 -16.98
N GLN A 161 1.99 -20.20 -18.19
CA GLN A 161 2.93 -19.27 -18.80
C GLN A 161 3.13 -18.00 -17.96
N ARG A 162 2.05 -17.44 -17.39
CA ARG A 162 2.16 -16.32 -16.45
C ARG A 162 2.95 -16.67 -15.19
N GLY A 163 2.72 -17.85 -14.63
CA GLY A 163 3.37 -18.30 -13.40
C GLY A 163 4.86 -18.58 -13.58
N ILE A 164 5.27 -19.26 -14.66
CA ILE A 164 6.69 -19.59 -14.92
C ILE A 164 7.55 -18.36 -15.19
N SER A 165 6.94 -17.23 -15.58
CA SER A 165 7.61 -15.93 -15.76
C SER A 165 7.61 -15.08 -14.48
N THR A 166 7.00 -15.57 -13.39
CA THR A 166 6.90 -14.86 -12.11
C THR A 166 7.78 -15.53 -11.05
N PRO A 167 8.76 -14.83 -10.45
CA PRO A 167 9.63 -15.45 -9.44
C PRO A 167 8.87 -15.70 -8.15
N MET A 168 8.70 -16.97 -7.81
CA MET A 168 8.01 -17.43 -6.60
C MET A 168 8.66 -18.69 -6.04
N VAL A 169 8.38 -18.97 -4.77
CA VAL A 169 8.73 -20.25 -4.15
C VAL A 169 8.02 -21.38 -4.91
N ASN A 170 8.67 -22.54 -5.04
CA ASN A 170 8.13 -23.72 -5.73
C ASN A 170 7.84 -23.53 -7.24
N ILE A 171 8.49 -22.57 -7.89
CA ILE A 171 8.43 -22.41 -9.36
C ILE A 171 8.88 -23.68 -10.11
N GLU A 172 9.78 -24.48 -9.52
CA GLU A 172 10.24 -25.75 -10.10
C GLU A 172 9.10 -26.78 -10.18
N SER A 173 8.26 -26.86 -9.15
CA SER A 173 7.06 -27.71 -9.15
C SER A 173 6.07 -27.26 -10.23
N LEU A 174 5.84 -25.95 -10.35
CA LEU A 174 4.96 -25.40 -11.40
C LEU A 174 5.48 -25.72 -12.80
N TRP A 175 6.79 -25.62 -13.02
CA TRP A 175 7.43 -25.96 -14.29
C TRP A 175 7.31 -27.46 -14.61
N SER A 176 7.56 -28.32 -13.64
CA SER A 176 7.39 -29.78 -13.79
C SER A 176 5.95 -30.13 -14.19
N ASP A 177 4.96 -29.53 -13.53
CA ASP A 177 3.55 -29.73 -13.84
C ASP A 177 3.19 -29.21 -15.24
N TYR A 178 3.78 -28.10 -15.67
CA TYR A 178 3.61 -27.56 -17.02
C TYR A 178 4.16 -28.50 -18.09
N CYS A 179 5.36 -29.03 -17.90
CA CYS A 179 5.97 -29.99 -18.83
C CYS A 179 5.13 -31.26 -18.96
N THR A 180 4.64 -31.80 -17.84
CA THR A 180 3.74 -32.96 -17.83
C THR A 180 2.42 -32.64 -18.54
N TYR A 181 1.87 -31.45 -18.29
CA TYR A 181 0.63 -31.01 -18.91
C TYR A 181 0.72 -30.90 -20.44
N GLU A 182 1.75 -30.26 -20.98
CA GLU A 182 1.91 -30.14 -22.44
C GLU A 182 2.16 -31.49 -23.11
N LYS A 183 2.96 -32.37 -22.48
CA LYS A 183 3.19 -33.75 -22.97
C LYS A 183 1.90 -34.56 -23.03
N ASN A 184 1.01 -34.40 -22.04
CA ASN A 184 -0.27 -35.12 -22.01
C ASN A 184 -1.26 -34.61 -23.07
N ILE A 185 -1.19 -33.34 -23.47
CA ILE A 185 -2.09 -32.78 -24.50
C ILE A 185 -1.62 -33.15 -25.91
N ASN A 186 -0.34 -32.87 -26.22
CA ASN A 186 0.22 -33.15 -27.53
C ASN A 186 1.73 -33.42 -27.42
N PRO A 187 2.13 -34.71 -27.34
CA PRO A 187 3.54 -35.09 -27.23
C PRO A 187 4.44 -34.50 -28.32
N THR A 188 3.92 -34.40 -29.54
CA THR A 188 4.66 -33.92 -30.71
C THR A 188 4.96 -32.43 -30.64
N LEU A 189 4.03 -31.61 -30.14
CA LEU A 189 4.22 -30.16 -30.00
C LEU A 189 4.82 -29.77 -28.64
N ALA A 190 4.76 -30.66 -27.65
CA ALA A 190 5.18 -30.37 -26.28
C ALA A 190 6.65 -29.93 -26.19
N GLU A 191 7.56 -30.62 -26.87
CA GLU A 191 8.99 -30.30 -26.83
C GLU A 191 9.28 -28.88 -27.34
N LYS A 192 8.62 -28.48 -28.43
CA LYS A 192 8.72 -27.13 -28.98
C LYS A 192 8.17 -26.09 -27.99
N LEU A 193 6.95 -26.28 -27.48
CA LEU A 193 6.33 -25.32 -26.54
C LEU A 193 7.12 -25.18 -25.23
N ILE A 194 7.66 -26.28 -24.71
CA ILE A 194 8.49 -26.28 -23.50
C ILE A 194 9.83 -25.59 -23.78
N SER A 195 10.49 -25.87 -24.91
CA SER A 195 11.78 -25.23 -25.23
C SER A 195 11.65 -23.71 -25.43
N GLU A 196 10.57 -23.24 -26.06
CA GLU A 196 10.29 -21.80 -26.24
C GLU A 196 10.22 -21.03 -24.91
N ARG A 197 9.68 -21.66 -23.86
CA ARG A 197 9.50 -21.03 -22.53
C ARG A 197 10.60 -21.34 -21.52
N ASN A 198 11.48 -22.30 -21.81
CA ASN A 198 12.54 -22.70 -20.89
C ASN A 198 13.47 -21.53 -20.53
N LYS A 199 13.80 -20.64 -21.48
CA LYS A 199 14.66 -19.47 -21.21
C LYS A 199 14.05 -18.55 -20.14
N GLU A 200 12.76 -18.20 -20.28
CA GLU A 200 12.03 -17.35 -19.32
C GLU A 200 11.94 -18.01 -17.94
N TYR A 201 11.70 -19.32 -17.90
CA TYR A 201 11.68 -20.09 -16.66
C TYR A 201 13.04 -20.09 -15.95
N GLN A 202 14.15 -20.32 -16.67
CA GLN A 202 15.49 -20.33 -16.05
C GLN A 202 15.84 -18.97 -15.42
N VAL A 203 15.49 -17.87 -16.08
CA VAL A 203 15.63 -16.52 -15.52
C VAL A 203 14.79 -16.38 -14.25
N SER A 204 13.49 -16.69 -14.33
CA SER A 204 12.57 -16.55 -13.18
C SER A 204 12.99 -17.41 -11.99
N LYS A 205 13.47 -18.63 -12.23
CA LYS A 205 14.03 -19.53 -11.20
C LYS A 205 15.29 -18.96 -10.55
N LYS A 206 16.22 -18.40 -11.33
CA LYS A 206 17.42 -17.73 -10.79
C LYS A 206 17.02 -16.55 -9.90
N ILE A 207 16.10 -15.72 -10.36
CA ILE A 207 15.62 -14.55 -9.60
C ILE A 207 14.83 -14.97 -8.35
N ALA A 208 14.07 -16.05 -8.39
CA ALA A 208 13.35 -16.57 -7.21
C ALA A 208 14.33 -16.94 -6.08
N LYS A 209 15.44 -17.63 -6.39
CA LYS A 209 16.48 -17.96 -5.40
C LYS A 209 17.17 -16.73 -4.83
N GLN A 210 17.41 -15.72 -5.66
CA GLN A 210 17.98 -14.44 -5.20
C GLN A 210 16.99 -13.69 -4.30
N LEU A 211 15.70 -13.66 -4.67
CA LEU A 211 14.63 -13.04 -3.90
C LEU A 211 14.51 -13.69 -2.51
N GLU A 212 14.56 -15.02 -2.41
CA GLU A 212 14.60 -15.74 -1.13
C GLU A 212 15.80 -15.36 -0.26
N THR A 213 16.95 -15.10 -0.89
CA THR A 213 18.18 -14.70 -0.19
C THR A 213 18.08 -13.27 0.33
N VAL A 214 17.62 -12.34 -0.50
CA VAL A 214 17.50 -10.91 -0.16
C VAL A 214 16.42 -10.67 0.89
N THR A 215 15.34 -11.45 0.84
CA THR A 215 14.21 -11.33 1.79
C THR A 215 14.37 -12.22 3.02
N ARG A 216 15.49 -12.93 3.16
CA ARG A 216 15.78 -13.77 4.32
C ARG A 216 15.83 -12.92 5.59
N GLY A 217 14.95 -13.22 6.54
CA GLY A 217 14.86 -12.52 7.82
C GLY A 217 13.91 -11.31 7.82
N VAL A 218 13.32 -10.95 6.69
CA VAL A 218 12.26 -9.94 6.61
C VAL A 218 10.98 -10.50 7.23
N ASN A 219 10.44 -9.81 8.24
CA ASN A 219 9.16 -10.19 8.83
C ASN A 219 7.99 -9.55 8.06
N ARG A 220 7.38 -10.32 7.15
CA ARG A 220 6.20 -9.90 6.35
C ARG A 220 4.87 -9.91 7.12
N GLN A 221 4.87 -10.46 8.34
CA GLN A 221 3.68 -10.56 9.20
C GLN A 221 3.75 -9.57 10.37
N ALA A 222 4.75 -8.69 10.37
CA ALA A 222 4.89 -7.65 11.37
C ALA A 222 3.70 -6.68 11.30
N VAL A 223 3.22 -6.27 12.45
CA VAL A 223 2.18 -5.24 12.56
C VAL A 223 2.85 -3.88 12.53
N SER A 224 2.32 -2.97 11.73
CA SER A 224 2.83 -1.60 11.64
C SER A 224 2.65 -0.86 12.97
N VAL A 225 3.76 -0.32 13.49
CA VAL A 225 3.77 0.54 14.68
C VAL A 225 4.61 1.79 14.42
N PRO A 226 4.32 2.91 15.10
CA PRO A 226 5.16 4.10 15.03
C PRO A 226 6.61 3.81 15.43
N PRO A 227 7.59 4.46 14.80
CA PRO A 227 9.00 4.20 15.07
C PRO A 227 9.34 4.40 16.55
N ARG A 228 9.94 3.39 17.18
CA ARG A 228 10.46 3.49 18.56
C ARG A 228 11.98 3.61 18.58
N GLY A 229 12.63 3.40 17.44
CA GLY A 229 14.08 3.50 17.29
C GLY A 229 14.83 2.33 17.91
N THR A 230 14.17 1.19 18.11
CA THR A 230 14.84 0.01 18.68
C THR A 230 15.76 -0.66 17.65
N ALA A 231 16.87 -1.27 18.10
CA ALA A 231 17.81 -1.91 17.19
C ALA A 231 17.20 -3.02 16.31
N PRO A 232 16.31 -3.91 16.82
CA PRO A 232 15.65 -4.92 15.99
C PRO A 232 14.72 -4.32 14.92
N GLU A 233 14.04 -3.23 15.25
CA GLU A 233 13.15 -2.49 14.35
C GLU A 233 13.97 -1.84 13.22
N MET A 234 15.04 -1.11 13.55
CA MET A 234 15.90 -0.49 12.55
C MET A 234 16.56 -1.52 11.62
N LYS A 235 16.91 -2.71 12.15
CA LYS A 235 17.38 -3.83 11.34
C LYS A 235 16.32 -4.32 10.34
N GLN A 236 15.05 -4.37 10.72
CA GLN A 236 13.96 -4.71 9.79
C GLN A 236 13.78 -3.62 8.72
N VAL A 237 13.85 -2.34 9.09
CA VAL A 237 13.81 -1.22 8.13
C VAL A 237 14.94 -1.34 7.11
N GLU A 238 16.16 -1.62 7.55
CA GLU A 238 17.31 -1.82 6.67
C GLU A 238 17.10 -3.00 5.70
N MET A 239 16.58 -4.12 6.19
CA MET A 239 16.27 -5.29 5.34
C MET A 239 15.21 -4.97 4.28
N TRP A 240 14.15 -4.24 4.64
CA TRP A 240 13.13 -3.79 3.68
C TRP A 240 13.71 -2.84 2.63
N LYS A 241 14.51 -1.85 3.05
CA LYS A 241 15.19 -0.93 2.12
C LYS A 241 16.13 -1.68 1.20
N LYS A 242 16.90 -2.65 1.71
CA LYS A 242 17.77 -3.51 0.89
C LYS A 242 16.98 -4.30 -0.15
N TYR A 243 15.82 -4.85 0.22
CA TYR A 243 14.94 -5.55 -0.73
C TYR A 243 14.43 -4.61 -1.82
N ILE A 244 13.95 -3.42 -1.47
CA ILE A 244 13.46 -2.41 -2.43
C ILE A 244 14.59 -1.98 -3.37
N GLN A 245 15.79 -1.72 -2.85
CA GLN A 245 16.95 -1.34 -3.67
C GLN A 245 17.37 -2.47 -4.62
N TRP A 246 17.27 -3.72 -4.17
CA TRP A 246 17.51 -4.88 -5.03
C TRP A 246 16.46 -4.99 -6.15
N GLU A 247 15.17 -4.76 -5.89
CA GLU A 247 14.18 -4.72 -6.98
C GLU A 247 14.44 -3.54 -7.94
N LYS A 248 14.87 -2.37 -7.42
CA LYS A 248 15.26 -1.21 -8.23
C LYS A 248 16.47 -1.46 -9.13
N SER A 249 17.35 -2.41 -8.78
CA SER A 249 18.49 -2.76 -9.64
C SER A 249 18.11 -3.59 -10.86
N ASN A 250 16.81 -3.82 -11.10
CA ASN A 250 16.25 -4.63 -12.17
C ASN A 250 16.90 -6.03 -12.28
N PRO A 251 16.75 -6.91 -11.27
CA PRO A 251 17.39 -8.23 -11.27
C PRO A 251 17.01 -9.10 -12.48
N MET A 252 15.81 -8.89 -13.03
CA MET A 252 15.32 -9.60 -14.21
C MET A 252 15.93 -9.13 -15.53
N GLU A 253 16.61 -7.98 -15.55
CA GLU A 253 17.10 -7.34 -16.77
C GLU A 253 15.99 -7.20 -17.82
N THR A 254 14.74 -6.95 -17.39
CA THR A 254 13.62 -6.79 -18.32
C THR A 254 13.73 -5.46 -19.06
N GLU A 255 13.51 -5.50 -20.38
CA GLU A 255 13.42 -4.31 -21.22
C GLU A 255 12.05 -3.62 -21.07
N GLU A 256 11.03 -4.39 -20.66
CA GLU A 256 9.68 -3.88 -20.40
C GLU A 256 9.66 -3.09 -19.09
N TYR A 257 9.80 -1.77 -19.20
CA TYR A 257 9.83 -0.88 -18.05
C TYR A 257 8.58 -0.97 -17.17
N GLY A 258 7.41 -1.21 -17.77
CA GLY A 258 6.16 -1.40 -17.03
C GLY A 258 6.20 -2.59 -16.08
N GLN A 259 6.80 -3.70 -16.49
CA GLN A 259 6.97 -4.88 -15.66
C GLN A 259 7.94 -4.60 -14.49
N PHE A 260 9.07 -3.94 -14.78
CA PHE A 260 10.02 -3.50 -13.78
C PHE A 260 9.37 -2.58 -12.73
N ALA A 261 8.67 -1.54 -13.18
CA ALA A 261 8.02 -0.56 -12.31
C ALA A 261 7.00 -1.24 -11.37
N ARG A 262 6.16 -2.13 -11.90
CA ARG A 262 5.17 -2.87 -11.08
C ARG A 262 5.81 -3.71 -9.99
N ARG A 263 6.99 -4.32 -10.22
CA ARG A 263 7.71 -5.09 -9.20
C ARG A 263 8.23 -4.22 -8.07
N VAL A 264 8.83 -3.08 -8.40
CA VAL A 264 9.31 -2.12 -7.40
C VAL A 264 8.15 -1.55 -6.59
N VAL A 265 7.05 -1.17 -7.24
CA VAL A 265 5.81 -0.72 -6.58
C VAL A 265 5.26 -1.80 -5.65
N TYR A 266 5.26 -3.06 -6.09
CA TYR A 266 4.83 -4.18 -5.26
C TYR A 266 5.72 -4.34 -4.01
N ALA A 267 7.03 -4.20 -4.14
CA ALA A 267 7.96 -4.23 -3.00
C ALA A 267 7.67 -3.10 -1.99
N TYR A 268 7.37 -1.89 -2.47
CA TYR A 268 6.91 -0.78 -1.64
C TYR A 268 5.60 -1.11 -0.93
N GLU A 269 4.58 -1.57 -1.64
CA GLU A 269 3.28 -1.95 -1.04
C GLU A 269 3.44 -3.00 0.07
N GLN A 270 4.28 -4.02 -0.15
CA GLN A 270 4.57 -5.02 0.90
C GLN A 270 5.26 -4.40 2.11
N SER A 271 6.21 -3.48 1.89
CA SER A 271 6.89 -2.79 2.98
C SER A 271 5.94 -1.92 3.79
N LEU A 272 4.96 -1.26 3.16
CA LEU A 272 3.98 -0.38 3.82
C LEU A 272 2.97 -1.13 4.69
N LEU A 273 2.80 -2.45 4.50
CA LEU A 273 2.04 -3.29 5.42
C LEU A 273 2.73 -3.40 6.79
N CYS A 274 4.07 -3.42 6.81
CA CYS A 274 4.88 -3.59 8.02
C CYS A 274 5.41 -2.26 8.58
N LEU A 275 5.73 -1.31 7.70
CA LEU A 275 6.39 -0.04 8.00
C LEU A 275 5.50 1.16 7.61
N GLY A 276 4.19 1.01 7.75
CA GLY A 276 3.23 2.04 7.33
C GLY A 276 3.26 3.33 8.15
N TYR A 277 3.92 3.36 9.31
CA TYR A 277 4.13 4.59 10.11
C TYR A 277 5.43 5.34 9.80
N TYR A 278 6.17 4.94 8.76
CA TYR A 278 7.42 5.57 8.35
C TYR A 278 7.18 6.52 7.17
N PRO A 279 7.24 7.85 7.36
CA PRO A 279 6.94 8.82 6.30
C PRO A 279 7.84 8.69 5.07
N ASP A 280 9.11 8.35 5.27
CA ASP A 280 10.11 8.16 4.21
C ASP A 280 9.71 7.03 3.26
N MET A 281 9.16 5.92 3.76
CA MET A 281 8.70 4.81 2.93
C MET A 281 7.56 5.23 1.98
N TRP A 282 6.59 6.00 2.46
CA TRP A 282 5.51 6.54 1.64
C TRP A 282 6.02 7.54 0.61
N TYR A 283 6.91 8.44 1.03
CA TYR A 283 7.49 9.46 0.16
C TYR A 283 8.34 8.84 -0.95
N GLU A 284 9.25 7.91 -0.62
CA GLU A 284 10.08 7.22 -1.60
C GLU A 284 9.26 6.42 -2.62
N ALA A 285 8.18 5.76 -2.17
CA ALA A 285 7.26 5.02 -3.03
C ALA A 285 6.53 5.95 -4.02
N ALA A 286 6.02 7.08 -3.54
CA ALA A 286 5.33 8.05 -4.38
C ALA A 286 6.28 8.71 -5.39
N LEU A 287 7.50 9.06 -4.95
CA LEU A 287 8.55 9.61 -5.82
C LEU A 287 8.92 8.61 -6.92
N PHE A 288 9.05 7.31 -6.58
CA PHE A 288 9.30 6.27 -7.57
C PHE A 288 8.16 6.17 -8.60
N LEU A 289 6.90 6.17 -8.16
CA LEU A 289 5.74 6.14 -9.07
C LEU A 289 5.72 7.34 -10.02
N GLN A 290 6.04 8.53 -9.52
CA GLN A 290 6.14 9.75 -10.33
C GLN A 290 7.26 9.65 -11.37
N GLN A 291 8.45 9.18 -10.97
CA GLN A 291 9.57 8.95 -11.89
C GLN A 291 9.23 7.89 -12.94
N ALA A 292 8.59 6.80 -12.53
CA ALA A 292 8.15 5.74 -13.42
C ALA A 292 7.11 6.23 -14.44
N GLY A 293 6.17 7.08 -14.00
CA GLY A 293 5.20 7.73 -14.89
C GLY A 293 5.88 8.56 -15.98
N LYS A 294 6.83 9.43 -15.60
CA LYS A 294 7.61 10.26 -16.55
C LYS A 294 8.40 9.39 -17.55
N GLN A 295 9.08 8.35 -17.07
CA GLN A 295 9.86 7.45 -17.95
C GLN A 295 8.99 6.61 -18.89
N LEU A 296 7.78 6.22 -18.48
CA LEU A 296 6.83 5.53 -19.36
C LEU A 296 6.28 6.44 -20.45
N GLU A 297 6.03 7.71 -20.13
CA GLU A 297 5.60 8.72 -21.08
C GLU A 297 6.68 8.99 -22.14
N GLU A 298 7.95 9.12 -21.74
CA GLU A 298 9.11 9.26 -22.65
C GLU A 298 9.25 8.05 -23.59
N LYS A 299 8.90 6.84 -23.13
CA LYS A 299 8.92 5.61 -23.93
C LYS A 299 7.66 5.41 -24.78
N GLY A 300 6.68 6.33 -24.70
CA GLY A 300 5.46 6.30 -25.50
C GLY A 300 4.30 5.49 -24.91
N ASP A 301 4.43 4.91 -23.71
CA ASP A 301 3.34 4.18 -23.04
C ASP A 301 2.51 5.12 -22.15
N VAL A 302 1.76 6.01 -22.81
CA VAL A 302 0.95 7.05 -22.16
C VAL A 302 -0.12 6.45 -21.23
N LYS A 303 -0.68 5.29 -21.59
CA LYS A 303 -1.74 4.64 -20.80
C LYS A 303 -1.20 4.15 -19.46
N LEU A 304 -0.04 3.47 -19.48
CA LEU A 304 0.57 3.01 -18.24
C LEU A 304 1.13 4.18 -17.42
N ALA A 305 1.66 5.23 -18.06
CA ALA A 305 2.10 6.44 -17.39
C ALA A 305 0.97 7.13 -16.60
N GLN A 306 -0.21 7.27 -17.22
CA GLN A 306 -1.41 7.80 -16.55
C GLN A 306 -1.84 6.92 -15.38
N GLN A 307 -1.78 5.60 -15.54
CA GLN A 307 -2.08 4.66 -14.46
C GLN A 307 -1.12 4.82 -13.28
N MET A 308 0.19 4.87 -13.51
CA MET A 308 1.20 5.05 -12.45
C MET A 308 1.02 6.39 -11.72
N THR A 309 0.67 7.45 -12.45
CA THR A 309 0.38 8.76 -11.86
C THR A 309 -0.87 8.71 -10.98
N ALA A 310 -1.93 8.01 -11.41
CA ALA A 310 -3.13 7.82 -10.60
C ALA A 310 -2.86 6.96 -9.35
N GLU A 311 -2.01 5.94 -9.46
CA GLU A 311 -1.56 5.13 -8.32
C GLU A 311 -0.75 5.97 -7.32
N ALA A 312 0.09 6.90 -7.78
CA ALA A 312 0.81 7.84 -6.90
C ALA A 312 -0.15 8.73 -6.09
N MET A 313 -1.19 9.27 -6.72
CA MET A 313 -2.24 10.04 -6.03
C MET A 313 -2.93 9.20 -4.96
N GLN A 314 -3.37 7.99 -5.33
CA GLN A 314 -4.04 7.08 -4.41
C GLN A 314 -3.13 6.70 -3.22
N LEU A 315 -1.82 6.58 -3.46
CA LEU A 315 -0.85 6.31 -2.42
C LEU A 315 -0.76 7.47 -1.42
N PHE A 316 -0.67 8.72 -1.89
CA PHE A 316 -0.70 9.89 -1.02
C PHE A 316 -2.02 10.00 -0.25
N ASP A 317 -3.17 9.85 -0.92
CA ASP A 317 -4.49 9.86 -0.29
C ASP A 317 -4.61 8.81 0.81
N ARG A 318 -4.11 7.58 0.56
CA ARG A 318 -4.06 6.50 1.55
C ARG A 318 -3.17 6.85 2.74
N ALA A 319 -2.05 7.54 2.51
CA ALA A 319 -1.15 7.93 3.57
C ALA A 319 -1.82 8.95 4.50
N ILE A 320 -2.35 10.05 3.95
CA ILE A 320 -2.92 11.16 4.71
C ILE A 320 -4.31 10.85 5.30
N SER A 321 -5.08 9.97 4.67
CA SER A 321 -6.39 9.54 5.20
C SER A 321 -6.29 8.32 6.13
N GLY A 322 -5.12 7.69 6.20
CA GLY A 322 -4.89 6.45 6.92
C GLY A 322 -3.93 6.61 8.09
N LEU A 323 -2.78 5.93 7.99
CA LEU A 323 -1.81 5.81 9.09
C LEU A 323 -1.09 7.14 9.39
N MET A 324 -0.90 7.97 8.37
CA MET A 324 -0.06 9.18 8.43
C MET A 324 -0.87 10.48 8.42
N LYS A 325 -2.08 10.46 8.98
CA LYS A 325 -2.99 11.62 9.05
C LYS A 325 -2.44 12.88 9.70
N HIS A 326 -1.39 12.78 10.51
CA HIS A 326 -0.76 13.92 11.17
C HIS A 326 0.60 14.30 10.55
N SER A 327 1.02 13.63 9.47
CA SER A 327 2.35 13.82 8.89
C SER A 327 2.40 15.04 7.96
N GLN A 328 2.81 16.19 8.47
CA GLN A 328 2.98 17.40 7.66
C GLN A 328 3.87 17.18 6.43
N LEU A 329 4.91 16.34 6.55
CA LEU A 329 5.80 15.98 5.45
C LEU A 329 5.06 15.40 4.24
N LEU A 330 4.14 14.45 4.46
CA LEU A 330 3.43 13.80 3.36
C LEU A 330 2.36 14.70 2.75
N TYR A 331 1.75 15.58 3.54
CA TYR A 331 0.87 16.62 3.00
C TYR A 331 1.64 17.59 2.10
N PHE A 332 2.83 18.03 2.51
CA PHE A 332 3.66 18.93 1.69
C PHE A 332 4.16 18.24 0.42
N ALA A 333 4.63 16.99 0.53
CA ALA A 333 5.03 16.22 -0.64
C ALA A 333 3.87 16.01 -1.62
N TYR A 334 2.65 15.75 -1.12
CA TYR A 334 1.48 15.60 -1.96
C TYR A 334 1.04 16.93 -2.62
N ALA A 335 1.12 18.03 -1.87
CA ALA A 335 0.88 19.37 -2.40
C ALA A 335 1.88 19.72 -3.53
N ASP A 336 3.17 19.45 -3.34
CA ASP A 336 4.20 19.68 -4.36
C ASP A 336 3.95 18.81 -5.60
N PHE A 337 3.52 17.54 -5.41
CA PHE A 337 3.17 16.65 -6.50
C PHE A 337 1.97 17.14 -7.34
N GLU A 338 0.90 17.64 -6.69
CA GLU A 338 -0.24 18.22 -7.41
C GLU A 338 0.11 19.57 -8.05
N GLU A 339 1.04 20.34 -7.46
CA GLU A 339 1.55 21.59 -8.04
C GLU A 339 2.35 21.33 -9.32
N GLU A 340 3.24 20.34 -9.36
CA GLU A 340 3.97 19.93 -10.58
C GLU A 340 3.00 19.58 -11.72
N ARG A 341 1.81 19.08 -11.39
CA ARG A 341 0.75 18.73 -12.34
C ARG A 341 -0.19 19.89 -12.67
N MET A 342 0.12 21.09 -12.18
CA MET A 342 -0.66 22.32 -12.34
C MET A 342 -2.10 22.20 -11.81
N LYS A 343 -2.32 21.36 -10.78
CA LYS A 343 -3.64 21.18 -10.12
C LYS A 343 -3.74 22.03 -8.86
N PHE A 344 -3.64 23.35 -9.01
CA PHE A 344 -3.57 24.31 -7.90
C PHE A 344 -4.76 24.26 -6.94
N ASP A 345 -5.97 23.96 -7.43
CA ASP A 345 -7.15 23.81 -6.56
C ASP A 345 -7.04 22.59 -5.63
N ASN A 346 -6.42 21.50 -6.09
CA ASN A 346 -6.17 20.32 -5.26
C ASN A 346 -5.14 20.63 -4.18
N VAL A 347 -4.09 21.39 -4.52
CA VAL A 347 -3.06 21.83 -3.57
C VAL A 347 -3.70 22.58 -2.40
N LYS A 348 -4.59 23.52 -2.67
CA LYS A 348 -5.33 24.24 -1.61
C LYS A 348 -6.16 23.30 -0.74
N LYS A 349 -6.90 22.37 -1.35
CA LYS A 349 -7.67 21.37 -0.60
C LYS A 349 -6.80 20.52 0.32
N ILE A 350 -5.61 20.12 -0.14
CA ILE A 350 -4.64 19.35 0.68
C ILE A 350 -4.20 20.17 1.89
N TYR A 351 -3.81 21.43 1.69
CA TYR A 351 -3.43 22.32 2.80
C TYR A 351 -4.60 22.61 3.74
N ASP A 352 -5.80 22.88 3.22
CA ASP A 352 -6.98 23.13 4.04
C ASP A 352 -7.37 21.88 4.85
N ASN A 353 -7.28 20.68 4.26
CA ASN A 353 -7.49 19.41 4.97
C ASN A 353 -6.47 19.19 6.10
N LEU A 354 -5.25 19.70 5.99
CA LEU A 354 -4.28 19.66 7.08
C LEU A 354 -4.67 20.65 8.19
N LEU A 355 -5.10 21.85 7.82
CA LEU A 355 -5.46 22.93 8.76
C LEU A 355 -6.71 22.61 9.60
N THR A 356 -7.62 21.75 9.12
CA THR A 356 -8.80 21.29 9.87
C THR A 356 -8.47 20.35 11.03
N ILE A 357 -7.24 19.82 11.11
CA ILE A 357 -6.83 18.93 12.19
C ILE A 357 -6.54 19.77 13.44
N ASP A 358 -7.27 19.55 14.53
CA ASP A 358 -7.17 20.41 15.72
C ASP A 358 -5.82 20.33 16.44
N HIS A 359 -5.23 19.13 16.53
CA HIS A 359 -4.05 18.84 17.36
C HIS A 359 -2.69 19.02 16.67
N ILE A 360 -2.63 19.68 15.51
CA ILE A 360 -1.36 20.00 14.84
C ILE A 360 -0.97 21.45 15.09
N ASP A 361 0.32 21.76 14.98
CA ASP A 361 0.78 23.14 14.85
C ASP A 361 0.62 23.59 13.38
N PRO A 362 -0.34 24.47 13.06
CA PRO A 362 -0.60 24.89 11.69
C PRO A 362 0.44 25.90 11.18
N THR A 363 1.35 26.40 12.03
CA THR A 363 2.28 27.48 11.68
C THR A 363 3.10 27.15 10.42
N LEU A 364 3.69 25.95 10.37
CA LEU A 364 4.49 25.54 9.22
C LEU A 364 3.61 25.33 7.97
N THR A 365 2.40 24.79 8.15
CA THR A 365 1.40 24.63 7.09
C THR A 365 1.03 25.98 6.47
N TYR A 366 0.76 27.00 7.27
CA TYR A 366 0.48 28.35 6.79
C TYR A 366 1.67 28.97 6.07
N ILE A 367 2.90 28.76 6.56
CA ILE A 367 4.12 29.24 5.88
C ILE A 367 4.20 28.63 4.48
N GLN A 368 3.97 27.31 4.34
CA GLN A 368 4.02 26.64 3.05
C GLN A 368 2.87 27.07 2.12
N LEU A 369 1.64 27.12 2.63
CA LEU A 369 0.48 27.59 1.87
C LEU A 369 0.66 29.05 1.39
N MET A 370 1.26 29.90 2.22
CA MET A 370 1.57 31.29 1.87
C MET A 370 2.64 31.38 0.77
N LYS A 371 3.69 30.55 0.83
CA LYS A 371 4.70 30.45 -0.23
C LYS A 371 4.10 29.97 -1.56
N PHE A 372 3.25 28.93 -1.50
CA PHE A 372 2.54 28.40 -2.65
C PHE A 372 1.64 29.46 -3.30
N THR A 373 0.71 30.04 -2.54
CA THR A 373 -0.24 31.06 -3.05
C THR A 373 0.46 32.30 -3.57
N ARG A 374 1.61 32.69 -2.97
CA ARG A 374 2.43 33.79 -3.51
C ARG A 374 2.98 33.47 -4.89
N ARG A 375 3.49 32.26 -5.10
CA ARG A 375 4.10 31.82 -6.37
C ARG A 375 3.06 31.65 -7.48
N THR A 376 1.86 31.19 -7.15
CA THR A 376 0.83 30.85 -8.14
C THR A 376 -0.20 31.96 -8.38
N GLU A 377 -0.58 32.71 -7.34
CA GLU A 377 -1.69 33.69 -7.38
C GLU A 377 -1.27 35.11 -6.99
N GLY A 378 -0.01 35.29 -6.60
CA GLY A 378 0.58 36.59 -6.30
C GLY A 378 0.31 37.11 -4.89
N VAL A 379 0.67 38.39 -4.68
CA VAL A 379 0.81 39.00 -3.34
C VAL A 379 -0.52 39.10 -2.59
N ARG A 380 -1.62 39.45 -3.28
CA ARG A 380 -2.93 39.64 -2.64
C ARG A 380 -3.44 38.33 -2.02
N ALA A 381 -3.30 37.22 -2.74
CA ALA A 381 -3.71 35.89 -2.25
C ALA A 381 -2.86 35.47 -1.04
N ALA A 382 -1.55 35.65 -1.10
CA ALA A 382 -0.66 35.34 0.02
C ALA A 382 -0.99 36.13 1.30
N ARG A 383 -1.37 37.41 1.17
CA ARG A 383 -1.83 38.23 2.30
C ARG A 383 -3.17 37.74 2.87
N ALA A 384 -4.06 37.20 2.05
CA ALA A 384 -5.30 36.58 2.53
C ALA A 384 -5.01 35.32 3.36
N VAL A 385 -4.05 34.50 2.94
CA VAL A 385 -3.56 33.35 3.74
C VAL A 385 -2.93 33.84 5.05
N PHE A 386 -2.10 34.87 5.01
CA PHE A 386 -1.51 35.45 6.23
C PHE A 386 -2.58 35.98 7.20
N LYS A 387 -3.64 36.64 6.69
CA LYS A 387 -4.79 37.05 7.50
C LYS A 387 -5.41 35.85 8.22
N ARG A 388 -5.70 34.75 7.51
CA ARG A 388 -6.20 33.50 8.11
C ARG A 388 -5.26 32.97 9.20
N ALA A 389 -3.95 33.00 8.96
CA ALA A 389 -2.96 32.54 9.94
C ALA A 389 -2.90 33.40 11.21
N ARG A 390 -3.21 34.70 11.13
CA ARG A 390 -3.30 35.59 12.30
C ARG A 390 -4.53 35.30 13.15
N GLU A 391 -5.64 34.93 12.50
CA GLU A 391 -6.92 34.59 13.14
C GLU A 391 -6.89 33.21 13.81
N ASP A 392 -5.99 32.31 13.38
CA ASP A 392 -5.78 31.01 14.04
C ASP A 392 -4.98 31.17 15.35
N SER A 393 -5.60 30.78 16.47
CA SER A 393 -5.02 30.86 17.81
C SER A 393 -3.84 29.91 18.00
N ARG A 394 -3.76 28.82 17.23
CA ARG A 394 -2.70 27.80 17.30
C ARG A 394 -1.40 28.27 16.64
N CYS A 395 -1.46 29.29 15.79
CA CYS A 395 -0.32 29.79 15.03
C CYS A 395 0.72 30.49 15.90
N ARG A 396 1.96 30.02 15.84
CA ARG A 396 3.14 30.58 16.48
C ARG A 396 3.75 31.73 15.68
N HIS A 397 4.68 32.45 16.29
CA HIS A 397 5.31 33.65 15.75
C HIS A 397 6.06 33.45 14.41
N HIS A 398 6.51 32.23 14.07
CA HIS A 398 7.28 31.96 12.84
C HIS A 398 6.56 32.40 11.55
N VAL A 399 5.22 32.38 11.52
CA VAL A 399 4.45 32.80 10.34
C VAL A 399 4.63 34.30 10.04
N PHE A 400 4.78 35.13 11.07
CA PHE A 400 4.99 36.57 10.95
C PHE A 400 6.38 36.87 10.37
N ILE A 401 7.41 36.14 10.83
CA ILE A 401 8.77 36.24 10.28
C ILE A 401 8.76 35.85 8.80
N ALA A 402 8.11 34.72 8.46
CA ALA A 402 8.03 34.28 7.08
C ALA A 402 7.29 35.29 6.18
N ALA A 403 6.19 35.89 6.66
CA ALA A 403 5.43 36.89 5.91
C ALA A 403 6.26 38.16 5.68
N ALA A 404 6.97 38.63 6.71
CA ALA A 404 7.86 39.80 6.63
C ALA A 404 8.97 39.59 5.60
N LEU A 405 9.68 38.46 5.66
CA LEU A 405 10.75 38.12 4.71
C LEU A 405 10.19 37.99 3.28
N MET A 406 9.00 37.44 3.12
CA MET A 406 8.36 37.29 1.82
C MET A 406 7.97 38.66 1.20
N GLU A 407 7.48 39.62 1.99
CA GLU A 407 7.22 40.99 1.52
C GLU A 407 8.54 41.71 1.17
N PHE A 408 9.56 41.59 2.01
CA PHE A 408 10.86 42.20 1.80
C PHE A 408 11.54 41.71 0.50
N TYR A 409 11.73 40.39 0.36
CA TYR A 409 12.51 39.82 -0.74
C TYR A 409 11.75 39.78 -2.06
N CYS A 410 10.43 39.57 -2.04
CA CYS A 410 9.68 39.32 -3.28
C CYS A 410 8.88 40.55 -3.76
N SER A 411 8.71 41.60 -2.94
CA SER A 411 7.87 42.76 -3.32
C SER A 411 8.65 44.08 -3.39
N LYS A 412 9.94 44.11 -3.04
CA LYS A 412 10.83 45.29 -3.06
C LYS A 412 10.25 46.56 -2.39
N LYS A 413 9.19 46.44 -1.59
CA LYS A 413 8.58 47.53 -0.84
C LYS A 413 9.32 47.69 0.48
N MET A 414 10.04 48.80 0.62
CA MET A 414 10.88 49.10 1.78
C MET A 414 10.10 49.24 3.10
N GLU A 415 10.70 48.65 4.13
CA GLU A 415 10.67 48.97 5.56
C GLU A 415 9.33 48.88 6.31
N SER A 416 8.28 49.65 6.00
CA SER A 416 7.14 49.79 6.94
C SER A 416 6.38 48.47 7.14
N SER A 417 5.93 47.83 6.06
CA SER A 417 5.15 46.58 6.13
C SER A 417 5.94 45.40 6.71
N THR A 418 7.27 45.42 6.57
CA THR A 418 8.15 44.40 7.14
C THR A 418 8.30 44.63 8.65
N LEU A 419 8.46 45.88 9.07
CA LEU A 419 8.54 46.28 10.48
C LEU A 419 7.22 45.98 11.23
N ASP A 420 6.07 46.25 10.60
CA ASP A 420 4.74 45.98 11.15
C ASP A 420 4.53 44.47 11.40
N CYS A 421 4.92 43.62 10.44
CA CYS A 421 4.84 42.17 10.61
C CYS A 421 5.76 41.67 11.73
N ILE A 422 6.98 42.21 11.84
CA ILE A 422 7.96 41.83 12.87
C ILE A 422 7.48 42.27 14.25
N THR A 423 6.95 43.49 14.39
CA THR A 423 6.42 44.01 15.66
C THR A 423 5.20 43.22 16.13
N GLU A 424 4.25 42.89 15.24
CA GLU A 424 3.13 41.98 15.56
C GLU A 424 3.64 40.59 16.00
N GLY A 425 4.67 40.06 15.33
CA GLY A 425 5.28 38.78 15.67
C GLY A 425 5.92 38.75 17.06
N VAL A 426 6.62 39.83 17.44
CA VAL A 426 7.24 39.98 18.77
C VAL A 426 6.18 40.14 19.87
N ALA A 427 5.07 40.80 19.59
CA ALA A 427 3.95 40.87 20.54
C ALA A 427 3.35 39.48 20.78
N LYS A 428 3.15 38.68 19.72
CA LYS A 428 2.59 37.32 19.84
C LYS A 428 3.56 36.34 20.51
N SER A 429 4.87 36.47 20.30
CA SER A 429 5.86 35.60 20.96
C SER A 429 5.99 35.86 22.46
N ARG A 430 5.66 37.05 22.95
CA ARG A 430 5.63 37.39 24.39
C ARG A 430 4.37 36.89 25.12
N LEU A 431 3.33 36.51 24.37
CA LEU A 431 2.03 36.06 24.90
C LEU A 431 1.89 34.53 24.97
N MET A 432 2.77 33.79 24.29
CA MET A 432 2.88 32.33 24.34
C MET A 432 3.98 31.92 25.31
#